data_AF-A0A2E9FDD8-F1
#
_entry.id   AF-A0A2E9FDD8-F1
#
_cell.length_a   1.000
_cell.length_b   1.000
_cell.length_c   1.000
_cell.angle_alpha   90.00
_cell.angle_beta   90.00
_cell.angle_gamma   90.00
#
_symmetry.space_group_name_H-M   'P 1'
#
loop_
_entity.id
_entity.type
_entity.pdbx_description
1 polymer ?
#
loop_
_entity_poly.entity_id
_entity_poly.type
_entity_poly.pdbx_seq_one_letter_code
_entity_poly.pdbx_strand_id
1 'polypeptide(L)' 'MRIKIEFPVKEAVALPVNYNYYLTGVIYNFLRQSDRDYASSLHQEGYQEQEKRFKLFTFSQLTCFVSFPV' A
#
# COMPACT_ATOMS: atom_id res chain seq x y z
N MET A 1 -0.67 0.98 14.40
CA MET A 1 0.06 -0.25 14.04
C MET A 1 1.02 0.05 12.89
N ARG A 2 2.24 -0.49 12.90
CA ARG A 2 3.20 -0.36 11.80
C ARG A 2 3.70 -1.75 11.43
N ILE A 3 3.65 -2.10 10.15
CA ILE A 3 4.07 -3.40 9.62
C ILE A 3 5.13 -3.19 8.54
N LYS A 4 6.06 -4.15 8.42
CA LYS A 4 7.02 -4.23 7.32
C LYS A 4 6.65 -5.43 6.47
N ILE A 5 6.53 -5.23 5.16
CA ILE A 5 6.27 -6.28 4.18
C ILE A 5 7.50 -6.40 3.30
N GLU A 6 8.01 -7.62 3.16
CA GLU A 6 9.15 -7.92 2.29
C GLU A 6 8.65 -8.78 1.12
N PHE A 7 9.00 -8.35 -0.09
CA PHE A 7 8.67 -9.08 -1.31
C PHE A 7 9.94 -9.78 -1.80
N PRO A 8 10.00 -11.13 -1.78
CA PRO A 8 11.14 -11.84 -2.33
C PRO A 8 11.15 -11.67 -3.85
N VAL A 9 12.21 -11.08 -4.36
CA VAL A 9 12.40 -10.81 -5.78
C VAL A 9 13.61 -11.62 -6.26
N LYS A 10 13.39 -12.49 -7.26
CA LYS A 10 14.44 -13.38 -7.79
C LYS A 10 15.39 -12.69 -8.77
N GLU A 11 14.89 -11.69 -9.48
CA GLU A 11 15.59 -11.00 -10.57
C GLU A 11 15.30 -9.49 -10.50
N ALA A 12 16.15 -8.65 -11.09
CA ALA A 12 15.92 -7.21 -11.08
C ALA A 12 14.54 -6.86 -11.68
N VAL A 13 13.72 -6.14 -10.91
CA VAL A 13 12.39 -5.69 -11.35
C VAL A 13 12.44 -4.21 -11.69
N ALA A 14 11.99 -3.85 -12.89
CA ALA A 14 11.75 -2.46 -13.26
C ALA A 14 10.39 -2.01 -12.73
N LEU A 15 10.37 -0.92 -11.97
CA LEU A 15 9.15 -0.28 -11.52
C LEU A 15 8.95 1.05 -12.26
N PRO A 16 7.72 1.36 -12.72
CA PRO A 16 7.45 2.65 -13.32
C PRO A 16 7.50 3.73 -12.23
N VAL A 17 7.90 4.96 -12.57
CA VAL A 17 8.03 6.07 -11.61
C VAL A 17 6.72 6.32 -10.83
N ASN A 18 5.57 6.08 -11.46
CA ASN A 18 4.24 6.23 -10.87
C ASN A 18 3.71 4.97 -10.16
N TYR A 19 4.59 4.08 -9.67
CA TYR A 19 4.22 2.83 -9.01
C TYR A 19 3.28 3.01 -7.80
N ASN A 20 3.26 4.19 -7.16
CA ASN A 20 2.41 4.49 -6.01
C ASN A 20 0.90 4.28 -6.29
N TYR A 21 0.45 4.55 -7.53
CA TYR A 21 -0.94 4.30 -7.91
C TYR A 21 -1.27 2.81 -7.86
N TYR A 22 -0.41 1.98 -8.47
CA TYR A 22 -0.55 0.52 -8.45
C TYR A 22 -0.43 -0.06 -7.04
N LEU A 23 0.53 0.44 -6.25
CA LEU A 23 0.72 0.01 -4.87
C LEU A 23 -0.50 0.32 -3.99
N THR A 24 -1.09 1.51 -4.16
CA THR A 24 -2.34 1.89 -3.48
C THR A 24 -3.47 0.93 -3.85
N GLY A 25 -3.59 0.58 -5.14
CA GLY A 25 -4.57 -0.39 -5.62
C GLY A 25 -4.40 -1.78 -4.99
N VAL A 26 -3.16 -2.25 -4.87
CA VAL A 26 -2.82 -3.52 -4.20
C VAL A 26 -3.22 -3.49 -2.72
N ILE A 27 -2.92 -2.41 -2.00
CA ILE A 27 -3.30 -2.25 -0.59
C ILE A 27 -4.83 -2.33 -0.43
N TYR A 28 -5.59 -1.61 -1.26
CA TYR A 28 -7.06 -1.69 -1.22
C TYR A 28 -7.59 -3.06 -1.61
N ASN A 29 -6.92 -3.78 -2.52
CA ASN A 29 -7.31 -5.15 -2.87
C ASN A 29 -7.13 -6.10 -1.68
N PHE A 30 -6.03 -5.98 -0.93
CA PHE A 30 -5.83 -6.76 0.30
C PHE A 30 -6.85 -6.42 1.37
N LEU A 31 -7.11 -5.13 1.61
CA LEU A 31 -8.16 -4.71 2.55
C LEU A 31 -9.53 -5.25 2.15
N ARG A 32 -9.86 -5.23 0.85
CA ARG A 32 -11.12 -5.77 0.33
C ARG A 32 -11.24 -7.29 0.52
N GLN A 33 -10.14 -8.02 0.42
CA GLN A 33 -10.13 -9.48 0.65
C GLN A 33 -10.37 -9.81 2.13
N SER A 34 -9.93 -8.97 3.06
CA SER A 34 -10.22 -9.15 4.49
C SER A 34 -11.62 -8.68 4.88
N ASP A 35 -12.03 -7.50 4.42
CA ASP A 35 -13.33 -6.88 4.70
C ASP A 35 -13.69 -5.90 3.57
N ARG A 36 -14.70 -6.28 2.78
CA ARG A 36 -15.13 -5.53 1.61
C ARG A 36 -15.80 -4.20 1.97
N ASP A 37 -16.56 -4.17 3.04
CA ASP A 37 -17.34 -3.00 3.44
C ASP A 37 -16.41 -1.95 4.06
N TYR A 38 -15.49 -2.40 4.92
CA TYR A 38 -14.41 -1.56 5.45
C TYR A 38 -13.57 -0.93 4.33
N ALA A 39 -13.12 -1.74 3.35
CA ALA A 39 -12.31 -1.23 2.25
C ALA A 39 -13.06 -0.20 1.39
N SER A 40 -14.38 -0.39 1.20
CA SER A 40 -15.21 0.53 0.41
C SER A 40 -15.43 1.85 1.14
N SER A 41 -15.81 1.80 2.42
CA SER A 41 -15.98 3.00 3.25
C SER A 41 -14.66 3.79 3.37
N LEU A 42 -13.53 3.12 3.63
CA LEU A 42 -12.22 3.77 3.69
C LEU A 42 -11.80 4.41 2.35
N HIS A 43 -12.20 3.82 1.22
CA HIS A 43 -11.84 4.35 -0.10
C HIS A 43 -12.69 5.54 -0.51
N GLN A 44 -14.01 5.45 -0.31
CA GLN A 44 -15.01 6.39 -0.83
C GLN A 44 -15.30 7.53 0.14
N GLU A 45 -15.52 7.21 1.41
CA GLU A 45 -15.94 8.17 2.44
C GLU A 45 -14.73 8.65 3.23
N GLY A 46 -13.85 7.70 3.59
CA GLY A 46 -12.78 7.94 4.55
C GLY A 46 -13.34 8.30 5.94
N TYR A 47 -12.45 8.68 6.84
CA TYR A 47 -12.82 9.21 8.15
C TYR A 47 -12.96 10.71 8.05
N GLN A 48 -14.15 11.21 8.36
CA GLN A 48 -14.42 12.64 8.38
C GLN A 48 -14.13 13.20 9.78
N GLU A 49 -13.19 14.13 9.85
CA GLU A 49 -12.98 14.97 11.02
C GLU A 49 -13.24 16.41 10.59
N GLN A 50 -14.31 17.01 11.13
CA GLN A 50 -14.82 18.31 10.70
C GLN A 50 -15.11 18.33 9.18
N GLU A 51 -14.38 19.17 8.43
CA GLU A 51 -14.49 19.32 6.97
C GLU A 51 -13.49 18.46 6.19
N LYS A 52 -12.57 17.75 6.87
CA LYS A 52 -11.49 17.00 6.22
C LYS A 52 -11.79 15.50 6.23
N ARG A 53 -11.59 14.87 5.07
CA ARG A 53 -11.67 13.42 4.90
C ARG A 53 -10.27 12.83 4.90
N PHE A 54 -10.04 11.87 5.79
CA PHE A 54 -8.75 11.21 5.97
C PHE A 54 -8.87 9.72 5.68
N LYS A 55 -7.85 9.17 5.03
CA LYS A 55 -7.65 7.73 4.93
C LYS A 55 -6.68 7.37 6.05
N LEU A 56 -7.14 6.61 7.05
CA LEU A 56 -6.36 6.30 8.26
C LEU A 56 -5.29 5.22 8.01
N PHE A 57 -4.50 5.37 6.96
CA PHE A 57 -3.30 4.58 6.73
C PHE A 57 -2.28 5.38 5.92
N THR A 58 -1.03 4.95 6.00
CA THR A 58 0.07 5.48 5.18
C THR A 58 1.05 4.35 4.88
N PHE A 59 1.80 4.49 3.80
CA PHE A 59 2.81 3.52 3.38
C PHE A 59 4.06 4.26 2.91
N SER A 60 5.22 3.60 3.03
CA SER A 60 6.48 4.14 2.53
C SER A 60 6.65 3.87 1.04
N GLN A 61 7.63 4.54 0.44
CA GLN A 61 8.16 4.13 -0.86
C GLN A 61 8.72 2.70 -0.79
N LEU A 62 8.74 2.02 -1.95
CA LEU A 62 9.36 0.70 -2.08
C LEU A 62 10.88 0.85 -2.03
N THR A 63 11.53 0.08 -1.17
CA THR A 63 12.99 0.01 -1.09
C THR A 63 13.45 -1.36 -1.56
N CYS A 64 14.39 -1.38 -2.50
CA CYS A 64 15.02 -2.60 -2.96
C CYS A 64 16.39 -2.70 -2.29
N PHE A 65 16.60 -3.76 -1.51
CA PHE A 65 17.92 -4.13 -1.00
C PHE A 65 18.40 -5.32 -1.82
N VAL A 66 19.37 -5.10 -2.71
CA VAL A 66 20.09 -6.20 -3.34
C VAL A 66 21.15 -6.64 -2.35
N SER A 67 20.89 -7.74 -1.65
CA SER A 67 21.93 -8.42 -0.88
C SER A 67 22.90 -9.05 -1.87
N PHE A 68 24.03 -8.39 -2.12
CA PHE A 68 25.15 -9.04 -2.80
C PHE A 68 25.65 -10.17 -1.89
N PRO A 69 25.73 -11.42 -2.36
CA PRO A 69 26.45 -12.44 -1.63
C PRO A 69 27.92 -12.01 -1.58
N VAL A 70 28.44 -11.86 -0.36
CA VAL A 70 29.89 -11.75 -0.09
C VAL A 70 30.53 -13.11 -0.28
#